data_AF-A0A521RMF2-F1
#
_entry.id   AF-A0A521RMF2-F1
#
_cell.length_a   1.000
_cell.length_b   1.000
_cell.length_c   1.000
_cell.angle_alpha   90.00
_cell.angle_beta   90.00
_cell.angle_gamma   90.00
#
_symmetry.space_group_name_H-M   'P 1'
#
loop_
_entity.id
_entity.type
_entity.pdbx_description
1 polymer ?
#
loop_
_entity_poly.entity_id
_entity_poly.type
_entity_poly.pdbx_seq_one_letter_code
_entity_poly.pdbx_strand_id
1 'polypeptide(L)'
;MTQESFALPAGSADCHVHVYGPYDRFPAVQGGKFAPLRETPVEALLALWDGMGIARGVIVHALAAGGDNAVTLDALRRHPDRLRGVAILKPEVSERRLDELSEAGFKGVRINLLRQDGKPVSSGGMSLDDLVALAPRLGSRGWHVQLWVETGDLMELAPTLEKMPFDFVIDHMGRTMADKGVDTPGFRWFCERLGSGRYWCKLSGADRNTRQGAGPGAAYDDTAPFMQALVAANPDRLVWGSDWPHVGHAADAIPQEVDLLGLFFRCVPDEAVRQKILVDNPKVLYGF
;
A
#
# COMPACT_ATOMS: atom_id res chain seq x y z
N MET A 1 -21.31 18.12 -12.23
CA MET A 1 -19.96 18.60 -11.89
C MET A 1 -19.00 17.88 -12.82
N THR A 2 -18.27 18.63 -13.65
CA THR A 2 -17.29 18.09 -14.59
C THR A 2 -16.19 17.41 -13.79
N GLN A 3 -15.98 16.12 -14.05
CA GLN A 3 -14.89 15.33 -13.48
C GLN A 3 -13.58 16.07 -13.81
N GLU A 4 -12.89 16.62 -12.81
CA GLU A 4 -11.58 17.21 -13.03
C GLU A 4 -10.68 16.12 -13.62
N SER A 5 -10.24 16.30 -14.86
CA SER A 5 -9.31 15.39 -15.49
C SER A 5 -7.92 15.71 -14.95
N PHE A 6 -7.44 14.88 -14.02
CA PHE A 6 -6.04 14.92 -13.60
C PHE A 6 -5.19 14.35 -14.73
N ALA A 7 -4.35 15.16 -15.35
CA ALA A 7 -3.36 14.68 -16.29
C ALA A 7 -2.23 13.98 -15.52
N LEU A 8 -2.32 12.65 -15.39
CA LEU A 8 -1.26 11.85 -14.78
C LEU A 8 -0.04 11.80 -15.69
N PRO A 9 1.19 11.96 -15.17
CA PRO A 9 2.40 11.78 -15.97
C PRO A 9 2.48 10.38 -16.59
N ALA A 10 3.03 10.30 -17.80
CA ALA A 10 3.22 9.02 -18.47
C ALA A 10 4.05 8.06 -17.60
N GLY A 11 3.56 6.82 -17.45
CA GLY A 11 4.21 5.82 -16.61
C GLY A 11 3.86 5.93 -15.12
N SER A 12 2.81 6.67 -14.76
CA SER A 12 2.28 6.73 -13.39
C SER A 12 1.94 5.34 -12.85
N ALA A 13 2.18 5.14 -11.56
CA ALA A 13 1.98 3.88 -10.87
C ALA A 13 1.02 4.01 -9.68
N ASP A 14 0.14 3.03 -9.53
CA ASP A 14 -0.66 2.82 -8.33
C ASP A 14 0.01 1.73 -7.47
N CYS A 15 0.67 2.14 -6.39
CA CYS A 15 1.51 1.26 -5.60
C CYS A 15 0.79 0.55 -4.45
N HIS A 16 -0.54 0.62 -4.36
CA HIS A 16 -1.29 -0.13 -3.35
C HIS A 16 -2.68 -0.51 -3.87
N VAL A 17 -2.82 -1.74 -4.34
CA VAL A 17 -4.12 -2.32 -4.68
C VAL A 17 -4.21 -3.79 -4.28
N HIS A 18 -5.42 -4.31 -4.24
CA HIS A 18 -5.73 -5.72 -4.02
C HIS A 18 -6.57 -6.24 -5.18
N VAL A 19 -6.44 -7.52 -5.50
CA VAL A 19 -7.30 -8.19 -6.50
C VAL A 19 -7.97 -9.38 -5.85
N TYR A 20 -9.22 -9.64 -6.22
CA TYR A 20 -10.02 -10.73 -5.69
C TYR A 20 -10.70 -11.46 -6.85
N GLY A 21 -10.41 -12.75 -6.98
CA GLY A 21 -10.98 -13.57 -8.05
C GLY A 21 -10.23 -13.50 -9.38
N PRO A 22 -10.83 -14.06 -10.45
CA PRO A 22 -12.20 -14.59 -10.50
C PRO A 22 -12.39 -15.81 -9.57
N TYR A 23 -13.56 -15.93 -8.94
CA TYR A 23 -13.77 -16.86 -7.81
C TYR A 23 -13.86 -18.34 -8.19
N ASP A 24 -14.09 -18.64 -9.47
CA ASP A 24 -14.03 -19.99 -10.03
C ASP A 24 -12.61 -20.57 -10.02
N ARG A 25 -11.59 -19.70 -10.11
CA ARG A 25 -10.16 -20.08 -10.08
C ARG A 25 -9.48 -19.71 -8.77
N PHE A 26 -9.84 -18.56 -8.21
CA PHE A 26 -9.22 -17.97 -7.02
C PHE A 26 -10.30 -17.58 -6.01
N PRO A 27 -10.85 -18.56 -5.25
CA PRO A 27 -11.89 -18.28 -4.28
C PRO A 27 -11.37 -17.36 -3.16
N ALA A 28 -12.09 -16.29 -2.88
CA ALA A 28 -11.81 -15.42 -1.76
C ALA A 28 -12.31 -16.00 -0.43
N VAL A 29 -11.62 -15.67 0.66
CA VAL A 29 -12.10 -15.94 2.01
C VAL A 29 -13.37 -15.12 2.24
N GLN A 30 -14.45 -15.81 2.60
CA GLN A 30 -15.73 -15.20 2.90
C GLN A 30 -15.79 -14.82 4.39
N GLY A 31 -16.19 -13.58 4.68
CA GLY A 31 -16.41 -13.08 6.04
C GLY A 31 -15.21 -12.38 6.69
N GLY A 32 -15.50 -11.62 7.74
CA GLY A 32 -14.56 -10.73 8.42
C GLY A 32 -14.57 -9.31 7.86
N LYS A 33 -13.95 -8.37 8.59
CA LYS A 33 -13.98 -6.93 8.29
C LYS A 33 -13.46 -6.58 6.89
N PHE A 34 -12.52 -7.35 6.35
CA PHE A 34 -11.85 -7.08 5.08
C PHE A 34 -12.21 -8.09 3.98
N ALA A 35 -13.32 -8.80 4.11
CA ALA A 35 -13.82 -9.64 3.02
C ALA A 35 -14.21 -8.77 1.82
N PRO A 36 -13.90 -9.20 0.59
CA PRO A 36 -14.33 -8.47 -0.61
C PRO A 36 -15.85 -8.55 -0.77
N LEU A 37 -16.49 -7.43 -1.13
CA LEU A 37 -17.93 -7.37 -1.37
C LEU A 37 -18.35 -8.07 -2.68
N ARG A 38 -17.43 -8.17 -3.64
CA ARG A 38 -17.62 -8.75 -4.97
C ARG A 38 -16.28 -9.15 -5.56
N GLU A 39 -16.31 -9.91 -6.64
CA GLU A 39 -15.11 -10.15 -7.43
C GLU A 39 -14.57 -8.84 -8.03
N THR A 40 -13.26 -8.70 -7.98
CA THR A 40 -12.50 -7.58 -8.52
C THR A 40 -11.20 -8.13 -9.09
N PRO A 41 -11.29 -8.88 -10.22
CA PRO A 41 -10.16 -9.54 -10.83
C PRO A 41 -9.20 -8.50 -11.44
N VAL A 42 -7.99 -8.93 -11.80
CA VAL A 42 -6.96 -8.02 -12.34
C VAL A 42 -7.42 -7.32 -13.62
N GLU A 43 -8.27 -7.94 -14.43
CA GLU A 43 -8.82 -7.33 -15.66
C GLU A 43 -9.66 -6.08 -15.34
N ALA A 44 -10.41 -6.10 -14.23
CA ALA A 44 -11.17 -4.94 -13.79
C ALA A 44 -10.27 -3.81 -13.28
N LEU A 45 -9.18 -4.17 -12.59
CA LEU A 45 -8.15 -3.23 -12.15
C LEU A 45 -7.46 -2.55 -13.34
N LEU A 46 -7.04 -3.34 -14.34
CA LEU A 46 -6.37 -2.80 -15.53
C LEU A 46 -7.30 -1.89 -16.34
N ALA A 47 -8.57 -2.25 -16.48
CA ALA A 47 -9.56 -1.41 -17.16
C ALA A 47 -9.78 -0.07 -16.44
N LEU A 48 -9.80 -0.08 -15.09
CA LEU A 48 -9.86 1.15 -14.29
C LEU A 48 -8.63 2.03 -14.54
N TRP A 49 -7.43 1.44 -14.44
CA TRP A 49 -6.17 2.15 -14.66
C TRP A 49 -6.04 2.71 -16.08
N ASP A 50 -6.44 1.94 -17.10
CA ASP A 50 -6.41 2.39 -18.50
C ASP A 50 -7.32 3.61 -18.70
N GLY A 51 -8.49 3.64 -18.04
CA GLY A 51 -9.40 4.80 -18.05
C GLY A 51 -8.85 6.03 -17.32
N MET A 52 -7.90 5.85 -16.39
CA MET A 52 -7.29 6.92 -15.60
C MET A 52 -5.92 7.37 -16.11
N GLY A 53 -5.29 6.61 -17.02
CA GLY A 53 -3.91 6.85 -17.47
C GLY A 53 -2.84 6.30 -16.52
N ILE A 54 -3.17 5.32 -15.66
CA ILE A 54 -2.20 4.61 -14.81
C ILE A 54 -1.59 3.46 -15.61
N ALA A 55 -0.26 3.46 -15.75
CA ALA A 55 0.43 2.50 -16.61
C ALA A 55 0.76 1.19 -15.90
N ARG A 56 1.07 1.27 -14.60
CA ARG A 56 1.65 0.17 -13.82
C ARG A 56 1.18 0.23 -12.37
N GLY A 57 1.43 -0.82 -11.60
CA GLY A 57 1.13 -0.78 -10.18
C GLY A 57 1.50 -2.04 -9.42
N VAL A 58 1.20 -2.00 -8.13
CA VAL A 58 1.65 -3.00 -7.16
C VAL A 58 0.45 -3.67 -6.51
N ILE A 59 0.28 -4.95 -6.83
CA ILE A 59 -0.71 -5.79 -6.17
C ILE A 59 -0.13 -6.24 -4.83
N VAL A 60 -0.70 -5.69 -3.77
CA VAL A 60 -0.43 -6.12 -2.41
C VAL A 60 -1.31 -7.33 -2.14
N HIS A 61 -0.73 -8.52 -1.94
CA HIS A 61 -1.54 -9.71 -1.71
C HIS A 61 -2.35 -9.56 -0.42
N ALA A 62 -3.66 -9.73 -0.52
CA ALA A 62 -4.56 -9.70 0.62
C ALA A 62 -4.83 -11.12 1.09
N LEU A 63 -4.79 -11.36 2.40
CA LEU A 63 -5.13 -12.68 2.97
C LEU A 63 -6.54 -13.15 2.57
N ALA A 64 -7.48 -12.21 2.42
CA ALA A 64 -8.83 -12.51 1.97
C ALA A 64 -8.91 -12.93 0.48
N ALA A 65 -7.86 -12.74 -0.30
CA ALA A 65 -7.76 -13.17 -1.69
C ALA A 65 -7.15 -14.58 -1.85
N GLY A 66 -6.84 -15.25 -0.73
CA GLY A 66 -6.18 -16.56 -0.69
C GLY A 66 -5.00 -16.58 0.27
N GLY A 67 -4.55 -17.77 0.66
CA GLY A 67 -3.45 -17.94 1.63
C GLY A 67 -2.05 -18.10 1.02
N ASP A 68 -1.93 -18.18 -0.31
CA ASP A 68 -0.74 -18.69 -1.00
C ASP A 68 -0.20 -17.79 -2.12
N ASN A 69 -0.73 -16.57 -2.25
CA ASN A 69 -0.38 -15.60 -3.28
C ASN A 69 -0.82 -15.99 -4.70
N ALA A 70 -1.63 -17.04 -4.91
CA ALA A 70 -1.91 -17.58 -6.24
C ALA A 70 -2.52 -16.56 -7.22
N VAL A 71 -3.55 -15.82 -6.79
CA VAL A 71 -4.21 -14.80 -7.64
C VAL A 71 -3.25 -13.67 -8.01
N THR A 72 -2.39 -13.25 -7.08
CA THR A 72 -1.40 -12.20 -7.34
C THR A 72 -0.32 -12.73 -8.28
N LEU A 73 0.20 -13.94 -8.04
CA LEU A 73 1.20 -14.57 -8.90
C LEU A 73 0.71 -14.76 -10.34
N ASP A 74 -0.54 -15.20 -10.51
CA ASP A 74 -1.18 -15.31 -11.83
C ASP A 74 -1.25 -13.95 -12.54
N ALA A 75 -1.68 -12.90 -11.83
CA ALA A 75 -1.72 -11.55 -12.36
C ALA A 75 -0.35 -11.05 -12.81
N LEU A 76 0.70 -11.22 -11.99
CA LEU A 76 2.05 -10.77 -12.34
C LEU A 76 2.61 -11.50 -13.56
N ARG A 77 2.38 -12.82 -13.67
CA ARG A 77 2.84 -13.62 -14.82
C ARG A 77 2.19 -13.20 -16.13
N ARG A 78 0.92 -12.76 -16.08
CA ARG A 78 0.18 -12.33 -17.27
C ARG A 78 0.51 -10.90 -17.69
N HIS A 79 0.94 -10.05 -16.75
CA HIS A 79 1.24 -8.64 -17.01
C HIS A 79 2.58 -8.20 -16.39
N PRO A 80 3.71 -8.86 -16.74
CA PRO A 80 5.00 -8.65 -16.08
C PRO A 80 5.57 -7.24 -16.30
N ASP A 81 5.19 -6.56 -17.39
CA ASP A 81 5.65 -5.19 -17.67
C ASP A 81 4.84 -4.12 -16.90
N ARG A 82 3.65 -4.48 -16.39
CA ARG A 82 2.75 -3.55 -15.71
C ARG A 82 2.71 -3.77 -14.20
N LEU A 83 2.96 -4.99 -13.72
CA LEU A 83 2.64 -5.37 -12.35
C LEU A 83 3.88 -5.80 -11.55
N ARG A 84 3.86 -5.42 -10.27
CA ARG A 84 4.74 -5.96 -9.22
C ARG A 84 3.89 -6.42 -8.04
N GLY A 85 4.45 -7.27 -7.20
CA GLY A 85 3.73 -7.88 -6.08
C GLY A 85 4.37 -7.66 -4.72
N VAL A 86 3.53 -7.64 -3.69
CA VAL A 86 3.95 -7.78 -2.29
C VAL A 86 3.25 -9.02 -1.72
N ALA A 87 4.04 -9.96 -1.19
CA ALA A 87 3.56 -11.27 -0.77
C ALA A 87 3.12 -11.30 0.71
N ILE A 88 2.34 -12.31 1.05
CA ILE A 88 2.20 -12.81 2.40
C ILE A 88 2.84 -14.20 2.44
N LEU A 89 3.77 -14.42 3.37
CA LEU A 89 4.53 -15.67 3.48
C LEU A 89 4.40 -16.28 4.87
N LYS A 90 4.63 -17.59 4.92
CA LYS A 90 4.87 -18.33 6.17
C LYS A 90 6.33 -18.75 6.24
N PRO A 91 6.90 -18.99 7.43
CA PRO A 91 8.32 -19.36 7.59
C PRO A 91 8.74 -20.60 6.81
N GLU A 92 7.82 -21.54 6.58
CA GLU A 92 8.08 -22.82 5.91
C GLU A 92 8.22 -22.69 4.38
N VAL A 93 8.10 -21.48 3.81
CA VAL A 93 8.28 -21.25 2.38
C VAL A 93 9.66 -21.76 1.91
N SER A 94 9.70 -22.50 0.81
CA SER A 94 10.96 -23.04 0.26
C SER A 94 11.76 -22.00 -0.53
N GLU A 95 13.09 -22.17 -0.66
CA GLU A 95 13.93 -21.32 -1.53
C GLU A 95 13.38 -21.24 -2.95
N ARG A 96 13.04 -22.42 -3.53
CA ARG A 96 12.45 -22.50 -4.87
C ARG A 96 11.20 -21.64 -5.01
N ARG A 97 10.34 -21.59 -3.98
CA ARG A 97 9.14 -20.76 -4.01
C ARG A 97 9.48 -19.27 -3.89
N LEU A 98 10.48 -18.89 -3.09
CA LEU A 98 10.95 -17.51 -3.01
C LEU A 98 11.54 -17.03 -4.35
N ASP A 99 12.29 -17.89 -5.04
CA ASP A 99 12.84 -17.61 -6.37
C ASP A 99 11.73 -17.45 -7.40
N GLU A 100 10.76 -18.39 -7.42
CA GLU A 100 9.59 -18.31 -8.30
C GLU A 100 8.81 -17.00 -8.12
N LEU A 101 8.60 -16.56 -6.87
CA LEU A 101 7.93 -15.28 -6.59
C LEU A 101 8.79 -14.10 -7.04
N SER A 102 10.11 -14.14 -6.83
CA SER A 102 11.02 -13.07 -7.24
C SER A 102 11.05 -12.92 -8.77
N GLU A 103 11.16 -14.03 -9.49
CA GLU A 103 11.11 -14.09 -10.95
C GLU A 103 9.79 -13.57 -11.52
N ALA A 104 8.68 -13.86 -10.83
CA ALA A 104 7.37 -13.34 -11.21
C ALA A 104 7.18 -11.83 -10.92
N GLY A 105 8.10 -11.19 -10.19
CA GLY A 105 8.04 -9.75 -9.92
C GLY A 105 7.51 -9.37 -8.54
N PHE A 106 7.50 -10.30 -7.57
CA PHE A 106 7.35 -9.91 -6.17
C PHE A 106 8.60 -9.17 -5.67
N LYS A 107 8.39 -8.12 -4.87
CA LYS A 107 9.44 -7.20 -4.39
C LYS A 107 9.45 -7.02 -2.89
N GLY A 108 8.52 -7.62 -2.17
CA GLY A 108 8.43 -7.46 -0.74
C GLY A 108 7.41 -8.38 -0.09
N VAL A 109 7.36 -8.32 1.23
CA VAL A 109 6.33 -8.97 2.05
C VAL A 109 5.51 -7.94 2.82
N ARG A 110 4.26 -8.27 3.18
CA ARG A 110 3.40 -7.40 3.99
C ARG A 110 3.09 -8.01 5.35
N ILE A 111 3.15 -7.17 6.38
CA ILE A 111 2.72 -7.47 7.74
C ILE A 111 1.65 -6.45 8.15
N ASN A 112 0.54 -6.95 8.70
CA ASN A 112 -0.47 -6.11 9.32
C ASN A 112 -0.27 -6.09 10.83
N LEU A 113 0.12 -4.93 11.36
CA LEU A 113 0.35 -4.69 12.78
C LEU A 113 -0.67 -3.70 13.35
N LEU A 114 -1.66 -3.27 12.56
CA LEU A 114 -2.61 -2.25 12.97
C LEU A 114 -3.45 -2.75 14.15
N ARG A 115 -3.52 -1.90 15.17
CA ARG A 115 -4.39 -2.10 16.33
C ARG A 115 -5.54 -1.10 16.30
N GLN A 116 -6.71 -1.54 16.77
CA GLN A 116 -7.86 -0.70 17.05
C GLN A 116 -8.35 -1.05 18.45
N ASP A 117 -8.47 -0.04 19.32
CA ASP A 117 -8.84 -0.21 20.73
C ASP A 117 -7.96 -1.23 21.47
N GLY A 118 -6.65 -1.17 21.20
CA GLY A 118 -5.62 -2.06 21.76
C GLY A 118 -5.57 -3.48 21.16
N LYS A 119 -6.52 -3.83 20.27
CA LYS A 119 -6.63 -5.17 19.68
C LYS A 119 -6.16 -5.18 18.23
N PRO A 120 -5.46 -6.23 17.76
CA PRO A 120 -5.16 -6.39 16.35
C PRO A 120 -6.42 -6.36 15.49
N VAL A 121 -6.42 -5.60 14.39
CA VAL A 121 -7.56 -5.54 13.46
C VAL A 121 -7.68 -6.78 12.57
N SER A 122 -6.60 -7.57 12.50
CA SER A 122 -6.51 -8.84 11.80
C SER A 122 -5.57 -9.76 12.57
N SER A 123 -5.86 -11.06 12.60
CA SER A 123 -5.10 -12.09 13.32
C SER A 123 -4.49 -13.14 12.40
N GLY A 124 -4.43 -12.89 11.09
CA GLY A 124 -3.83 -13.79 10.10
C GLY A 124 -2.83 -13.09 9.19
N GLY A 125 -2.17 -13.88 8.34
CA GLY A 125 -1.12 -13.40 7.45
C GLY A 125 0.27 -13.66 8.03
N MET A 126 1.22 -12.78 7.69
CA MET A 126 2.60 -12.85 8.16
C MET A 126 2.75 -12.03 9.45
N SER A 127 3.43 -12.60 10.45
CA SER A 127 3.74 -11.95 11.72
C SER A 127 5.14 -11.32 11.73
N LEU A 128 5.46 -10.56 12.79
CA LEU A 128 6.81 -10.03 12.99
C LEU A 128 7.84 -11.15 13.23
N ASP A 129 7.45 -12.22 13.93
CA ASP A 129 8.33 -13.38 14.15
C ASP A 129 8.62 -14.12 12.85
N ASP A 130 7.62 -14.24 11.97
CA ASP A 130 7.82 -14.79 10.62
C ASP A 130 8.81 -13.94 9.82
N LEU A 131 8.74 -12.61 9.96
CA LEU A 131 9.69 -11.71 9.32
C LEU A 131 11.10 -11.91 9.83
N VAL A 132 11.28 -12.00 11.15
CA VAL A 132 12.60 -12.26 11.76
C VAL A 132 13.17 -13.57 11.20
N ALA A 133 12.36 -14.63 11.14
CA ALA A 133 12.78 -15.94 10.64
C ALA A 133 13.16 -15.90 9.15
N LEU A 134 12.45 -15.11 8.34
CA LEU A 134 12.69 -15.00 6.91
C LEU A 134 13.72 -13.91 6.53
N ALA A 135 14.17 -13.09 7.49
CA ALA A 135 14.93 -11.88 7.21
C ALA A 135 16.19 -12.09 6.32
N PRO A 136 17.06 -13.08 6.59
CA PRO A 136 18.24 -13.31 5.74
C PRO A 136 17.87 -13.69 4.31
N ARG A 137 16.83 -14.53 4.16
CA ARG A 137 16.40 -15.11 2.89
C ARG A 137 15.77 -14.06 1.98
N LEU A 138 14.96 -13.18 2.55
CA LEU A 138 14.33 -12.06 1.84
C LEU A 138 15.32 -10.93 1.55
N GLY A 139 16.20 -10.60 2.52
CA GLY A 139 17.22 -9.57 2.35
C GLY A 139 18.19 -9.88 1.21
N SER A 140 18.61 -11.14 1.05
CA SER A 140 19.46 -11.57 -0.07
C SER A 140 18.84 -11.38 -1.46
N ARG A 141 17.51 -11.27 -1.53
CA ARG A 141 16.74 -11.05 -2.77
C ARG A 141 16.41 -9.57 -3.01
N GLY A 142 16.86 -8.67 -2.13
CA GLY A 142 16.57 -7.24 -2.20
C GLY A 142 15.08 -6.91 -1.96
N TRP A 143 14.35 -7.78 -1.25
CA TRP A 143 12.95 -7.53 -0.95
C TRP A 143 12.79 -6.49 0.17
N HIS A 144 11.78 -5.63 0.06
CA HIS A 144 11.40 -4.70 1.14
C HIS A 144 10.31 -5.30 2.06
N VAL A 145 10.05 -4.62 3.17
CA VAL A 145 8.97 -4.97 4.09
C VAL A 145 7.93 -3.88 4.09
N GLN A 146 6.69 -4.24 3.77
CA GLN A 146 5.55 -3.34 3.85
C GLN A 146 4.80 -3.54 5.17
N LEU A 147 4.55 -2.45 5.89
CA LEU A 147 3.92 -2.47 7.21
C LEU A 147 2.64 -1.66 7.20
N TRP A 148 1.53 -2.31 7.56
CA TRP A 148 0.31 -1.61 7.94
C TRP A 148 0.29 -1.43 9.45
N VAL A 149 0.68 -0.25 9.92
CA VAL A 149 0.94 0.05 11.33
C VAL A 149 0.68 1.52 11.63
N GLU A 150 0.26 1.84 12.85
CA GLU A 150 0.19 3.23 13.31
C GLU A 150 1.60 3.78 13.59
N THR A 151 1.90 5.02 13.25
CA THR A 151 3.21 5.66 13.51
C THR A 151 3.67 5.60 14.98
N GLY A 152 2.75 5.66 15.95
CA GLY A 152 3.07 5.47 17.37
C GLY A 152 3.64 4.08 17.67
N ASP A 153 2.96 3.03 17.21
CA ASP A 153 3.43 1.64 17.35
C ASP A 153 4.71 1.41 16.53
N LEU A 154 4.83 2.02 15.35
CA LEU A 154 6.03 1.94 14.52
C LEU A 154 7.25 2.51 15.24
N MET A 155 7.10 3.64 15.94
CA MET A 155 8.15 4.25 16.74
C MET A 155 8.68 3.29 17.83
N GLU A 156 7.79 2.57 18.49
CA GLU A 156 8.17 1.57 19.50
C GLU A 156 8.86 0.34 18.88
N LEU A 157 8.45 -0.07 17.68
CA LEU A 157 8.99 -1.23 16.98
C LEU A 157 10.32 -0.95 16.25
N ALA A 158 10.63 0.33 15.98
CA ALA A 158 11.78 0.73 15.18
C ALA A 158 13.12 0.13 15.64
N PRO A 159 13.47 0.06 16.95
CA PRO A 159 14.72 -0.54 17.40
C PRO A 159 14.88 -2.03 17.03
N THR A 160 13.77 -2.75 16.83
CA THR A 160 13.78 -4.15 16.36
C THR A 160 13.84 -4.20 14.83
N LEU A 161 13.00 -3.41 14.15
CA LEU A 161 12.95 -3.36 12.69
C LEU A 161 14.29 -2.91 12.10
N GLU A 162 14.89 -1.85 12.63
CA GLU A 162 16.13 -1.26 12.12
C GLU A 162 17.35 -2.21 12.21
N LYS A 163 17.26 -3.33 12.94
CA LYS A 163 18.30 -4.39 12.96
C LYS A 163 18.24 -5.32 11.75
N MET A 164 17.12 -5.35 11.03
CA MET A 164 16.92 -6.22 9.85
C MET A 164 17.54 -5.59 8.60
N PRO A 165 17.76 -6.32 7.49
CA PRO A 165 18.42 -5.78 6.29
C PRO A 165 17.44 -5.09 5.30
N PHE A 166 16.35 -4.51 5.80
CA PHE A 166 15.25 -4.06 4.94
C PHE A 166 15.10 -2.54 4.88
N ASP A 167 14.63 -2.09 3.71
CA ASP A 167 13.82 -0.88 3.57
C ASP A 167 12.38 -1.17 4.05
N PHE A 168 11.76 -0.16 4.66
CA PHE A 168 10.41 -0.29 5.24
C PHE A 168 9.41 0.61 4.53
N VAL A 169 8.37 0.03 3.95
CA VAL A 169 7.30 0.75 3.26
C VAL A 169 6.09 0.84 4.18
N ILE A 170 5.80 2.04 4.67
CA ILE A 170 4.70 2.27 5.61
C ILE A 170 3.41 2.58 4.84
N ASP A 171 2.39 1.76 5.06
CA ASP A 171 1.10 1.89 4.40
C ASP A 171 0.29 3.06 4.94
N HIS A 172 -0.53 3.64 4.05
CA HIS A 172 -1.64 4.53 4.39
C HIS A 172 -1.28 5.72 5.27
N MET A 173 -0.22 6.46 4.90
CA MET A 173 0.29 7.61 5.66
C MET A 173 0.58 7.28 7.15
N GLY A 174 0.95 6.03 7.43
CA GLY A 174 1.27 5.55 8.78
C GLY A 174 0.05 5.40 9.69
N ARG A 175 -1.16 5.28 9.12
CA ARG A 175 -2.42 5.07 9.86
C ARG A 175 -2.63 5.97 11.07
N THR A 176 -2.08 7.17 11.04
CA THR A 176 -2.39 8.18 12.05
C THR A 176 -3.75 8.76 11.71
N MET A 177 -4.74 8.57 12.60
CA MET A 177 -6.06 9.16 12.42
C MET A 177 -5.96 10.69 12.43
N ALA A 178 -6.74 11.36 11.60
CA ALA A 178 -6.66 12.81 11.39
C ALA A 178 -6.86 13.62 12.69
N ASP A 179 -7.70 13.14 13.61
CA ASP A 179 -7.96 13.76 14.91
C ASP A 179 -6.77 13.74 15.89
N LYS A 180 -5.75 12.90 15.65
CA LYS A 180 -4.52 12.90 16.46
C LYS A 180 -3.65 14.13 16.17
N GLY A 181 -3.83 14.76 15.01
CA GLY A 181 -3.02 15.90 14.55
C GLY A 181 -1.61 15.51 14.10
N VAL A 182 -1.03 16.34 13.23
CA VAL A 182 0.33 16.13 12.70
C VAL A 182 1.42 16.27 13.75
N ASP A 183 1.13 16.93 14.88
CA ASP A 183 2.09 17.10 15.96
C ASP A 183 2.17 15.90 16.92
N THR A 184 1.35 14.86 16.70
CA THR A 184 1.40 13.67 17.54
C THR A 184 2.80 13.03 17.51
N PRO A 185 3.37 12.60 18.65
CA PRO A 185 4.77 12.18 18.72
C PRO A 185 5.20 11.14 17.68
N GLY A 186 4.38 10.10 17.48
CA GLY A 186 4.67 9.04 16.52
C GLY A 186 4.76 9.55 15.08
N PHE A 187 3.87 10.46 14.67
CA PHE A 187 3.87 10.99 13.31
C PHE A 187 5.04 11.93 13.06
N ARG A 188 5.36 12.82 14.01
CA ARG A 188 6.56 13.68 13.90
C ARG A 188 7.84 12.85 13.80
N TRP A 189 7.97 11.85 14.67
CA TRP A 189 9.08 10.90 14.62
C TRP A 189 9.14 10.20 13.26
N PHE A 190 8.00 9.80 12.69
CA PHE A 190 7.98 9.16 11.39
C PHE A 190 8.42 10.09 10.26
N CYS A 191 8.01 11.37 10.27
CA CYS A 191 8.51 12.36 9.32
C CYS A 191 10.04 12.53 9.42
N GLU A 192 10.61 12.59 10.63
CA GLU A 192 12.06 12.62 10.82
C GLU A 192 12.75 11.37 10.25
N ARG A 193 12.17 10.19 10.47
CA ARG A 193 12.71 8.91 9.97
C ARG A 193 12.58 8.75 8.48
N LEU A 194 11.53 9.29 7.87
CA LEU A 194 11.39 9.35 6.41
C LEU A 194 12.56 10.14 5.79
N GLY A 195 13.03 11.20 6.47
CA GLY A 195 14.22 11.95 6.10
C GLY A 195 15.54 11.14 6.14
N SER A 196 15.60 10.04 6.89
CA SER A 196 16.80 9.17 6.96
C SER A 196 17.03 8.34 5.68
N GLY A 197 16.02 8.21 4.82
CA GLY A 197 16.12 7.51 3.55
C GLY A 197 15.94 5.98 3.60
N ARG A 198 15.72 5.38 4.78
CA ARG A 198 15.43 3.93 4.92
C ARG A 198 13.94 3.60 4.93
N TYR A 199 13.13 4.53 5.39
CA TYR A 199 11.67 4.42 5.38
C TYR A 199 11.12 5.00 4.08
N TRP A 200 10.05 4.38 3.60
CA TRP A 200 9.19 4.83 2.52
C TRP A 200 7.77 4.98 3.06
N CYS A 201 6.96 5.82 2.43
CA CYS A 201 5.55 5.92 2.77
C CYS A 201 4.66 5.89 1.54
N LYS A 202 3.51 5.21 1.67
CA LYS A 202 2.44 5.26 0.68
C LYS A 202 1.46 6.38 1.03
N LEU A 203 1.37 7.38 0.15
CA LEU A 203 0.30 8.37 0.13
C LEU A 203 -0.99 7.70 -0.35
N SER A 204 -1.68 7.05 0.58
CA SER A 204 -2.87 6.24 0.38
C SER A 204 -3.71 6.23 1.66
N GLY A 205 -4.93 5.68 1.62
CA GLY A 205 -5.72 5.45 2.83
C GLY A 205 -6.24 6.72 3.53
N ALA A 206 -6.41 7.83 2.80
CA ALA A 206 -7.04 9.04 3.33
C ALA A 206 -8.48 8.76 3.80
N ASP A 207 -9.20 7.97 3.02
CA ASP A 207 -10.49 7.36 3.33
C ASP A 207 -10.51 6.55 4.63
N ARG A 208 -9.36 5.99 5.04
CA ARG A 208 -9.22 5.23 6.30
C ARG A 208 -8.81 6.09 7.49
N ASN A 209 -8.19 7.23 7.24
CA ASN A 209 -7.59 8.09 8.27
C ASN A 209 -8.49 9.29 8.64
N THR A 210 -9.45 9.64 7.78
CA THR A 210 -10.38 10.75 7.97
C THR A 210 -11.36 10.54 9.13
N ARG A 211 -11.83 11.64 9.69
CA ARG A 211 -12.98 11.74 10.60
C ARG A 211 -14.18 12.44 9.95
N GLN A 212 -14.03 12.96 8.74
CA GLN A 212 -15.10 13.65 8.00
C GLN A 212 -16.06 12.68 7.28
N GLY A 213 -15.76 11.38 7.32
CA GLY A 213 -16.47 10.35 6.57
C GLY A 213 -15.83 10.11 5.20
N ALA A 214 -15.96 8.86 4.73
CA ALA A 214 -15.52 8.45 3.40
C ALA A 214 -16.74 8.26 2.48
N GLY A 215 -16.49 8.15 1.18
CA GLY A 215 -17.51 7.94 0.16
C GLY A 215 -17.29 8.84 -1.06
N PRO A 216 -18.15 8.74 -2.07
CA PRO A 216 -18.05 9.55 -3.28
C PRO A 216 -18.14 11.06 -2.99
N GLY A 217 -17.22 11.83 -3.54
CA GLY A 217 -17.15 13.29 -3.41
C GLY A 217 -16.54 13.78 -2.09
N ALA A 218 -16.00 12.89 -1.25
CA ALA A 218 -15.32 13.29 -0.02
C ALA A 218 -13.99 14.00 -0.32
N ALA A 219 -13.77 15.18 0.28
CA ALA A 219 -12.57 15.96 0.03
C ALA A 219 -11.34 15.48 0.83
N TYR A 220 -11.57 14.84 1.98
CA TYR A 220 -10.53 14.39 2.92
C TYR A 220 -9.60 15.50 3.44
N ASP A 221 -10.13 16.71 3.60
CA ASP A 221 -9.32 17.89 3.94
C ASP A 221 -8.63 17.78 5.30
N ASP A 222 -9.19 16.99 6.23
CA ASP A 222 -8.59 16.70 7.53
C ASP A 222 -7.32 15.82 7.45
N THR A 223 -7.13 15.10 6.34
CA THR A 223 -5.93 14.29 6.10
C THR A 223 -4.85 15.03 5.31
N ALA A 224 -5.21 16.13 4.63
CA ALA A 224 -4.29 16.91 3.79
C ALA A 224 -3.01 17.38 4.54
N PRO A 225 -3.07 17.86 5.80
CA PRO A 225 -1.87 18.26 6.54
C PRO A 225 -0.85 17.12 6.72
N PHE A 226 -1.31 15.87 6.89
CA PHE A 226 -0.44 14.71 7.03
C PHE A 226 0.29 14.40 5.72
N MET A 227 -0.43 14.42 4.60
CA MET A 227 0.17 14.22 3.28
C MET A 227 1.22 15.30 2.97
N GLN A 228 0.89 16.57 3.23
CA GLN A 228 1.81 17.69 3.04
C GLN A 228 3.06 17.58 3.93
N ALA A 229 2.91 17.17 5.19
CA ALA A 229 4.05 16.96 6.09
C ALA A 229 4.97 15.83 5.61
N LEU A 230 4.42 14.73 5.09
CA LEU A 230 5.22 13.64 4.51
C LEU A 230 5.97 14.10 3.26
N VAL A 231 5.30 14.84 2.37
CA VAL A 231 5.90 15.43 1.15
C VAL A 231 7.02 16.39 1.49
N ALA A 232 6.82 17.25 2.51
CA ALA A 232 7.85 18.15 2.99
C ALA A 232 9.03 17.41 3.64
N ALA A 233 8.77 16.28 4.32
CA ALA A 233 9.81 15.50 4.99
C ALA A 233 10.77 14.82 4.01
N ASN A 234 10.26 14.12 3.00
CA ASN A 234 11.11 13.52 1.96
C ASN A 234 10.30 13.07 0.72
N PRO A 235 10.24 13.87 -0.36
CA PRO A 235 9.49 13.49 -1.56
C PRO A 235 10.12 12.33 -2.33
N ASP A 236 11.40 12.00 -2.11
CA ASP A 236 12.11 10.89 -2.78
C ASP A 236 11.84 9.52 -2.13
N ARG A 237 11.03 9.52 -1.06
CA ARG A 237 10.63 8.31 -0.30
C ARG A 237 9.12 8.09 -0.25
N LEU A 238 8.40 8.67 -1.22
CA LEU A 238 6.95 8.58 -1.30
C LEU A 238 6.50 7.90 -2.58
N VAL A 239 5.47 7.06 -2.46
CA VAL A 239 4.71 6.53 -3.58
C VAL A 239 3.22 6.76 -3.34
N TRP A 240 2.41 6.86 -4.39
CA TRP A 240 0.97 6.97 -4.26
C TRP A 240 0.30 5.59 -4.41
N GLY A 241 -0.87 5.41 -3.81
CA GLY A 241 -1.72 4.24 -4.08
C GLY A 241 -3.18 4.49 -3.79
N SER A 242 -4.07 3.90 -4.59
CA SER A 242 -5.51 4.08 -4.46
C SER A 242 -6.09 3.32 -3.28
N ASP A 243 -5.51 2.17 -2.94
CA ASP A 243 -6.08 1.16 -2.03
C ASP A 243 -7.33 0.45 -2.57
N TRP A 244 -7.53 0.49 -3.89
CA TRP A 244 -8.59 -0.25 -4.57
C TRP A 244 -8.52 -1.76 -4.25
N PRO A 245 -9.64 -2.45 -4.00
CA PRO A 245 -11.02 -2.02 -4.20
C PRO A 245 -11.69 -1.49 -2.91
N HIS A 246 -10.89 -0.90 -2.00
CA HIS A 246 -11.37 -0.23 -0.78
C HIS A 246 -12.10 -1.17 0.19
N VAL A 247 -11.57 -2.37 0.39
CA VAL A 247 -12.15 -3.34 1.33
C VAL A 247 -12.20 -2.78 2.76
N GLY A 248 -13.22 -3.19 3.51
CA GLY A 248 -13.46 -2.72 4.87
C GLY A 248 -14.29 -1.44 5.00
N HIS A 249 -14.75 -0.88 3.87
CA HIS A 249 -15.78 0.17 3.86
C HIS A 249 -17.18 -0.41 3.69
N ALA A 250 -18.16 0.31 4.24
CA ALA A 250 -19.57 0.12 3.89
C ALA A 250 -19.80 0.59 2.44
N ALA A 251 -20.84 0.06 1.78
CA ALA A 251 -21.09 0.31 0.35
C ALA A 251 -21.25 1.79 -0.01
N ASP A 252 -21.82 2.60 0.89
CA ASP A 252 -21.99 4.04 0.77
C ASP A 252 -20.74 4.86 1.13
N ALA A 253 -19.77 4.24 1.79
CA ALA A 253 -18.51 4.84 2.22
C ALA A 253 -17.31 4.49 1.32
N ILE A 254 -17.53 3.74 0.23
CA ILE A 254 -16.47 3.41 -0.74
C ILE A 254 -16.03 4.70 -1.45
N PRO A 255 -14.74 5.08 -1.36
CA PRO A 255 -14.21 6.27 -2.01
C PRO A 255 -14.16 6.11 -3.55
N GLN A 256 -14.07 7.21 -4.28
CA GLN A 256 -13.69 7.19 -5.69
C GLN A 256 -12.22 7.56 -5.87
N GLU A 257 -11.55 6.91 -6.83
CA GLU A 257 -10.13 7.17 -7.09
C GLU A 257 -9.87 8.63 -7.48
N VAL A 258 -10.83 9.28 -8.15
CA VAL A 258 -10.74 10.69 -8.51
C VAL A 258 -10.73 11.62 -7.30
N ASP A 259 -11.42 11.26 -6.22
CA ASP A 259 -11.42 12.06 -4.99
C ASP A 259 -10.07 11.96 -4.27
N LEU A 260 -9.50 10.74 -4.22
CA LEU A 260 -8.18 10.46 -3.66
C LEU A 260 -7.05 11.12 -4.48
N LEU A 261 -7.15 11.10 -5.80
CA LEU A 261 -6.25 11.85 -6.68
C LEU A 261 -6.42 13.36 -6.51
N GLY A 262 -7.66 13.84 -6.37
CA GLY A 262 -7.95 15.24 -6.10
C GLY A 262 -7.27 15.72 -4.82
N LEU A 263 -7.33 14.96 -3.73
CA LEU A 263 -6.55 15.24 -2.52
C LEU A 263 -5.05 15.30 -2.83
N PHE A 264 -4.51 14.28 -3.51
CA PHE A 264 -3.09 14.22 -3.85
C PHE A 264 -2.61 15.45 -4.65
N PHE A 265 -3.36 15.86 -5.68
CA PHE A 265 -3.02 17.03 -6.50
C PHE A 265 -3.11 18.34 -5.72
N ARG A 266 -4.06 18.48 -4.78
CA ARG A 266 -4.12 19.65 -3.88
C ARG A 266 -2.93 19.69 -2.91
N CYS A 267 -2.52 18.52 -2.39
CA CYS A 267 -1.39 18.42 -1.45
C CYS A 267 -0.02 18.52 -2.14
N VAL A 268 0.08 18.15 -3.41
CA VAL A 268 1.33 18.11 -4.19
C VAL A 268 1.17 18.94 -5.47
N PRO A 269 1.15 20.28 -5.37
CA PRO A 269 0.92 21.16 -6.51
C PRO A 269 2.12 21.25 -7.47
N ASP A 270 3.32 20.87 -7.03
CA ASP A 270 4.52 20.81 -7.87
C ASP A 270 4.52 19.56 -8.76
N GLU A 271 4.58 19.76 -10.07
CA GLU A 271 4.61 18.68 -11.08
C GLU A 271 5.86 17.81 -10.97
N ALA A 272 7.02 18.38 -10.66
CA ALA A 272 8.25 17.62 -10.50
C ALA A 272 8.17 16.68 -9.29
N VAL A 273 7.50 17.12 -8.22
CA VAL A 273 7.25 16.27 -7.05
C VAL A 273 6.23 15.18 -7.38
N ARG A 274 5.16 15.50 -8.14
CA ARG A 274 4.22 14.47 -8.62
C ARG A 274 4.92 13.43 -9.50
N GLN A 275 5.80 13.85 -10.40
CA GLN A 275 6.59 12.97 -11.26
C GLN A 275 7.44 11.99 -10.41
N LYS A 276 8.10 12.47 -9.36
CA LYS A 276 8.82 11.59 -8.42
C LYS A 276 7.87 10.55 -7.81
N ILE A 277 6.80 10.99 -7.18
CA ILE A 277 5.90 10.13 -6.39
C ILE A 277 5.14 9.12 -7.26
N LEU A 278 4.69 9.53 -8.45
CA LEU A 278 3.88 8.71 -9.33
C LEU A 278 4.72 7.85 -10.28
N VAL A 279 5.95 8.23 -10.62
CA VAL A 279 6.71 7.58 -11.70
C VAL A 279 8.08 7.11 -11.24
N ASP A 280 8.94 8.00 -10.74
CA ASP A 280 10.35 7.67 -10.56
C ASP A 280 10.62 6.89 -9.27
N ASN A 281 9.96 7.24 -8.17
CA ASN A 281 10.03 6.53 -6.91
C ASN A 281 9.50 5.09 -7.04
N PRO A 282 8.34 4.83 -7.68
CA PRO A 282 7.90 3.46 -7.97
C PRO A 282 8.92 2.63 -8.76
N LYS A 283 9.62 3.21 -9.75
CA LYS A 283 10.69 2.50 -10.49
C LYS A 283 11.82 2.07 -9.55
N VAL A 284 12.26 2.97 -8.66
CA VAL A 284 13.32 2.67 -7.70
C VAL A 284 12.88 1.60 -6.71
N LEU A 285 11.72 1.77 -6.10
CA LEU A 285 11.25 0.88 -5.03
C LEU A 285 10.83 -0.51 -5.52
N TYR A 286 10.23 -0.60 -6.71
CA TYR A 286 9.65 -1.85 -7.22
C TYR A 286 10.36 -2.41 -8.47
N GLY A 287 11.35 -1.70 -9.02
CA GLY A 287 12.11 -2.17 -10.18
C GLY A 287 11.22 -2.41 -11.40
N PHE A 288 10.37 -1.44 -11.73
CA PHE A 288 9.59 -1.44 -12.97
C PHE A 288 10.48 -1.18 -14.18
#